data_AF-A0A534M6L9-F1
#
_entry.id   AF-A0A534M6L9-F1
#
_cell.length_a   1.000
_cell.length_b   1.000
_cell.length_c   1.000
_cell.angle_alpha   90.00
_cell.angle_beta   90.00
_cell.angle_gamma   90.00
#
_symmetry.space_group_name_H-M   'P 1'
#
loop_
_entity.id
_entity.type
_entity.pdbx_description
1 polymer ?
#
loop_
_entity_poly.entity_id
_entity_poly.type
_entity_poly.pdbx_seq_one_letter_code
_entity_poly.pdbx_strand_id
1 'polypeptide(L)'
;MPTDISKIISDAAYQAYERRLLHQVKQAPVPHHVAIIMDGNRRFAREIGLGNVLDGHVKGRDKLEEVLEWCLEVGVRILTVFAFSTENIRRANEEVQHLMHLFAENFRRVGDDERVHRHKIRVSVFGNRELLPPEVIEAIEYAEGRTEQYDQYRFNVAVAYGGREEILRAIRDVVLDAQAGKVDPDDVDEKFFSKRLYTADLPDPYSELYFVDVYWPGFRKIDFLRALRSYQMRQRRYGE
;
A
#
# COMPACT_ATOMS: atom_id res chain seq x y z
N MET A 1 -37.78 -6.47 -11.80
CA MET A 1 -36.68 -5.48 -11.94
C MET A 1 -36.93 -4.39 -10.92
N PRO A 2 -35.96 -4.02 -10.07
CA PRO A 2 -36.16 -2.89 -9.16
C PRO A 2 -36.51 -1.66 -10.02
N THR A 3 -37.58 -0.96 -9.67
CA THR A 3 -37.98 0.27 -10.34
C THR A 3 -36.86 1.30 -10.24
N ASP A 4 -36.61 2.03 -11.33
CA ASP A 4 -35.53 3.04 -11.47
C ASP A 4 -35.44 3.99 -10.27
N ILE A 5 -36.60 4.33 -9.70
CA ILE A 5 -36.75 5.17 -8.50
C ILE A 5 -36.10 4.55 -7.25
N SER A 6 -36.18 3.24 -7.05
CA SER A 6 -35.57 2.56 -5.89
C SER A 6 -34.04 2.66 -5.94
N LYS A 7 -33.47 2.50 -7.14
CA LYS A 7 -32.04 2.67 -7.37
C LYS A 7 -31.60 4.12 -7.12
N ILE A 8 -32.35 5.09 -7.66
CA ILE A 8 -32.09 6.52 -7.44
C ILE A 8 -32.11 6.89 -5.95
N ILE A 9 -33.12 6.44 -5.21
CA ILE A 9 -33.23 6.71 -3.76
C ILE A 9 -32.07 6.06 -3.00
N SER A 10 -31.73 4.81 -3.33
CA SER A 10 -30.60 4.10 -2.72
C SER A 10 -29.28 4.82 -2.98
N ASP A 11 -29.03 5.26 -4.22
CA ASP A 11 -27.82 5.97 -4.61
C ASP A 11 -27.72 7.33 -3.91
N ALA A 12 -28.84 8.07 -3.81
CA ALA A 12 -28.90 9.33 -3.08
C ALA A 12 -28.62 9.16 -1.58
N ALA A 13 -29.22 8.13 -0.95
CA ALA A 13 -28.98 7.82 0.46
C ALA A 13 -27.52 7.40 0.71
N TYR A 14 -26.95 6.60 -0.20
CA TYR A 14 -25.55 6.18 -0.17
C TYR A 14 -24.61 7.40 -0.25
N GLN A 15 -24.83 8.29 -1.22
CA GLN A 15 -24.03 9.51 -1.38
C GLN A 15 -24.17 10.46 -0.18
N ALA A 16 -25.36 10.56 0.42
CA ALA A 16 -25.56 11.34 1.63
C ALA A 16 -24.77 10.76 2.81
N TYR A 17 -24.78 9.43 2.97
CA TYR A 17 -24.02 8.73 4.01
C TYR A 17 -22.50 8.87 3.82
N GLU A 18 -22.01 8.69 2.59
CA GLU A 18 -20.58 8.86 2.27
C GLU A 18 -20.11 10.29 2.57
N ARG A 19 -20.88 11.31 2.15
CA ARG A 19 -20.56 12.72 2.45
C ARG A 19 -20.54 13.00 3.95
N ARG A 20 -21.50 12.44 4.71
CA ARG A 20 -21.52 12.56 6.16
C ARG A 20 -20.28 11.92 6.80
N LEU A 21 -19.91 10.71 6.38
CA LEU A 21 -18.72 10.03 6.88
C LEU A 21 -17.44 10.82 6.57
N LEU A 22 -17.30 11.31 5.34
CA LEU A 22 -16.16 12.12 4.93
C LEU A 22 -16.05 13.38 5.79
N HIS A 23 -17.16 14.07 6.03
CA HIS A 23 -17.20 15.24 6.89
C HIS A 23 -16.77 14.93 8.33
N GLN A 24 -17.26 13.82 8.89
CA GLN A 24 -16.86 13.36 10.23
C GLN A 24 -15.35 13.06 10.30
N VAL A 25 -14.83 12.33 9.32
CA VAL A 25 -13.40 11.97 9.28
C VAL A 25 -12.51 13.21 9.18
N LYS A 26 -12.90 14.20 8.37
CA LYS A 26 -12.13 15.45 8.22
C LYS A 26 -12.16 16.36 9.45
N GLN A 27 -13.07 16.15 10.40
CA GLN A 27 -13.16 16.92 11.64
C GLN A 27 -12.30 16.36 12.78
N ALA A 28 -11.68 15.21 12.60
CA ALA A 28 -10.84 14.56 13.59
C ALA A 28 -9.43 14.30 13.03
N PRO A 29 -8.42 14.05 13.88
CA PRO A 29 -7.06 13.73 13.42
C PRO A 29 -7.05 12.54 12.45
N VAL A 30 -6.50 12.72 11.26
CA VAL A 30 -6.37 11.67 10.24
C VAL A 30 -5.09 10.88 10.53
N PRO A 31 -5.07 9.54 10.39
CA PRO A 31 -3.83 8.77 10.48
C PRO A 31 -2.82 9.29 9.47
N HIS A 32 -1.60 9.56 9.94
CA HIS A 32 -0.53 10.03 9.08
C HIS A 32 -0.09 8.97 8.07
N HIS A 33 -0.15 7.69 8.46
CA HIS A 33 0.24 6.54 7.66
C HIS A 33 -0.85 5.47 7.70
N VAL A 34 -1.25 4.99 6.53
CA VAL A 34 -2.12 3.83 6.35
C VAL A 34 -1.36 2.74 5.58
N ALA A 35 -1.39 1.52 6.10
CA ALA A 35 -0.88 0.34 5.40
C ALA A 35 -2.05 -0.58 5.01
N ILE A 36 -2.05 -1.09 3.77
CA ILE A 36 -3.15 -1.91 3.23
C ILE A 36 -2.60 -3.22 2.65
N ILE A 37 -3.19 -4.35 3.07
CA ILE A 37 -3.00 -5.64 2.43
C ILE A 37 -4.13 -5.86 1.41
N MET A 38 -3.80 -5.84 0.13
CA MET A 38 -4.75 -5.82 -0.98
C MET A 38 -5.18 -7.23 -1.41
N ASP A 39 -5.84 -7.96 -0.52
CA ASP A 39 -6.20 -9.36 -0.73
C ASP A 39 -7.56 -9.54 -1.44
N GLY A 40 -7.73 -10.69 -2.12
CA GLY A 40 -9.01 -11.14 -2.65
C GLY A 40 -9.20 -10.96 -4.15
N ASN A 41 -8.20 -10.45 -4.89
CA ASN A 41 -8.30 -10.18 -6.34
C ASN A 41 -8.85 -11.36 -7.16
N ARG A 42 -8.25 -12.55 -7.00
CA ARG A 42 -8.70 -13.77 -7.71
C ARG A 42 -10.06 -14.28 -7.25
N ARG A 43 -10.37 -14.16 -5.96
CA ARG A 43 -11.68 -14.58 -5.41
C ARG A 43 -12.78 -13.68 -5.94
N PHE A 44 -12.54 -12.37 -5.97
CA PHE A 44 -13.44 -11.39 -6.57
C PHE A 44 -13.71 -11.71 -8.05
N ALA A 45 -12.67 -11.96 -8.85
CA ALA A 45 -12.83 -12.29 -10.26
C ALA A 45 -13.72 -13.53 -10.48
N ARG A 46 -13.55 -14.57 -9.66
CA ARG A 46 -14.38 -15.78 -9.71
C ARG A 46 -15.81 -15.50 -9.30
N GLU A 47 -16.01 -14.73 -8.24
CA GLU A 47 -17.35 -14.44 -7.69
C GLU A 47 -18.23 -13.67 -8.68
N ILE A 48 -17.66 -12.69 -9.39
CA ILE A 48 -18.41 -11.91 -10.37
C ILE A 48 -18.44 -12.56 -11.77
N GLY A 49 -17.86 -13.76 -11.92
CA GLY A 49 -17.87 -14.52 -13.17
C GLY A 49 -17.02 -13.92 -14.29
N LEU A 50 -15.87 -13.32 -13.99
CA LEU A 50 -14.94 -12.89 -15.04
C LEU A 50 -14.43 -14.09 -15.84
N GLY A 51 -14.35 -13.93 -17.16
CA GLY A 51 -13.84 -14.96 -18.07
C GLY A 51 -12.37 -15.31 -17.84
N ASN A 52 -11.57 -14.36 -17.33
CA ASN A 52 -10.20 -14.58 -16.89
C ASN A 52 -10.04 -14.18 -15.41
N VAL A 53 -9.52 -15.08 -14.59
CA VAL A 53 -9.29 -14.85 -13.15
C VAL A 53 -8.20 -13.78 -12.92
N LEU A 54 -7.24 -13.65 -13.84
CA LEU A 54 -6.14 -12.69 -13.74
C LEU A 54 -6.61 -11.24 -13.88
N ASP A 55 -7.75 -11.00 -14.56
CA ASP A 55 -8.37 -9.67 -14.66
C ASP A 55 -8.77 -9.11 -13.28
N GLY A 56 -8.87 -9.96 -12.26
CA GLY A 56 -9.03 -9.52 -10.87
C GLY A 56 -7.88 -8.63 -10.38
N HIS A 57 -6.65 -8.86 -10.84
CA HIS A 57 -5.49 -8.02 -10.49
C HIS A 57 -5.54 -6.66 -11.18
N VAL A 58 -6.01 -6.62 -12.42
CA VAL A 58 -6.24 -5.36 -13.15
C VAL A 58 -7.28 -4.49 -12.42
N LYS A 59 -8.40 -5.10 -12.00
CA LYS A 59 -9.38 -4.41 -11.15
C LYS A 59 -8.82 -3.99 -9.78
N GLY A 60 -7.93 -4.81 -9.22
CA GLY A 60 -7.20 -4.47 -7.99
C GLY A 60 -6.30 -3.25 -8.16
N ARG A 61 -5.62 -3.10 -9.30
CA ARG A 61 -4.88 -1.88 -9.65
C ARG A 61 -5.81 -0.69 -9.74
N ASP A 62 -6.94 -0.81 -10.44
CA ASP A 62 -7.92 0.31 -10.54
C ASP A 62 -8.39 0.77 -9.17
N LYS A 63 -8.65 -0.18 -8.28
CA LYS A 63 -9.03 0.16 -6.90
C LYS A 63 -7.92 0.90 -6.16
N LEU A 64 -6.66 0.54 -6.39
CA LEU A 64 -5.53 1.25 -5.79
C LEU A 64 -5.45 2.70 -6.25
N GLU A 65 -5.74 2.98 -7.53
CA GLU A 65 -5.84 4.36 -8.03
C GLU A 65 -6.94 5.14 -7.30
N GLU A 66 -8.13 4.55 -7.11
CA GLU A 66 -9.20 5.17 -6.33
C GLU A 66 -8.80 5.45 -4.87
N VAL A 67 -8.13 4.49 -4.22
CA VAL A 67 -7.70 4.64 -2.82
C VAL A 67 -6.62 5.71 -2.67
N LEU A 68 -5.70 5.84 -3.64
CA LEU A 68 -4.74 6.94 -3.67
C LEU A 68 -5.45 8.30 -3.70
N GLU A 69 -6.50 8.45 -4.51
CA GLU A 69 -7.31 9.66 -4.55
C GLU A 69 -8.03 9.91 -3.22
N TRP A 70 -8.57 8.87 -2.57
CA TRP A 70 -9.22 9.01 -1.27
C TRP A 70 -8.22 9.42 -0.18
N CYS A 71 -6.99 8.90 -0.22
CA CYS A 71 -5.90 9.32 0.66
C CYS A 71 -5.59 10.82 0.49
N LEU A 72 -5.46 11.29 -0.76
CA LEU A 72 -5.25 12.71 -1.07
C LEU A 72 -6.41 13.58 -0.58
N GLU A 73 -7.64 13.12 -0.80
CA GLU A 73 -8.86 13.85 -0.42
C GLU A 73 -9.00 14.01 1.10
N VAL A 74 -8.67 12.95 1.85
CA VAL A 74 -8.78 12.95 3.32
C VAL A 74 -7.54 13.53 4.00
N GLY A 75 -6.38 13.51 3.34
CA GLY A 75 -5.11 14.03 3.87
C GLY A 75 -4.24 12.97 4.55
N VAL A 76 -4.37 11.70 4.18
CA VAL A 76 -3.43 10.64 4.58
C VAL A 76 -2.12 10.87 3.85
N ARG A 77 -1.02 11.09 4.60
CA ARG A 77 0.27 11.51 4.03
C ARG A 77 1.11 10.37 3.50
N ILE A 78 0.99 9.19 4.09
CA ILE A 78 1.76 8.01 3.73
C ILE A 78 0.80 6.85 3.48
N LEU A 79 0.85 6.28 2.28
CA LEU A 79 0.17 5.03 1.95
C LEU A 79 1.24 3.96 1.68
N THR A 80 1.18 2.84 2.40
CA THR A 80 1.95 1.64 2.07
C THR A 80 1.01 0.53 1.64
N VAL A 81 1.28 -0.13 0.52
CA VAL A 81 0.47 -1.29 0.09
C VAL A 81 1.31 -2.55 -0.03
N PHE A 82 0.78 -3.66 0.45
CA PHE A 82 1.34 -4.98 0.21
C PHE A 82 0.85 -5.50 -1.13
N ALA A 83 1.71 -5.41 -2.16
CA ALA A 83 1.36 -5.81 -3.52
C ALA A 83 1.79 -7.25 -3.86
N PHE A 84 2.98 -7.69 -3.45
CA PHE A 84 3.47 -9.02 -3.81
C PHE A 84 4.51 -9.57 -2.82
N SER A 85 4.36 -10.83 -2.39
CA SER A 85 5.22 -11.43 -1.37
C SER A 85 6.37 -12.26 -1.93
N THR A 86 7.43 -12.42 -1.13
CA THR A 86 8.57 -13.31 -1.43
C THR A 86 8.18 -14.77 -1.60
N GLU A 87 7.12 -15.23 -0.93
CA GLU A 87 6.64 -16.62 -1.04
C GLU A 87 5.93 -16.87 -2.37
N ASN A 88 5.31 -15.83 -2.93
CA ASN A 88 4.57 -15.92 -4.19
C ASN A 88 5.50 -15.96 -5.41
N ILE A 89 6.70 -15.37 -5.32
CA ILE A 89 7.62 -15.27 -6.46
C ILE A 89 8.28 -16.59 -6.85
N ARG A 90 8.37 -17.55 -5.91
CA ARG A 90 9.06 -18.83 -6.13
C ARG A 90 8.31 -19.79 -7.06
N ARG A 91 7.13 -19.40 -7.56
CA ARG A 91 6.30 -20.20 -8.45
C ARG A 91 6.34 -19.58 -9.84
N ALA A 92 7.01 -20.22 -10.78
CA ALA A 92 6.92 -19.83 -12.19
C ALA A 92 5.57 -20.28 -12.76
N ASN A 93 4.57 -19.41 -12.71
CA ASN A 93 3.29 -19.62 -13.37
C ASN A 93 2.81 -18.35 -14.07
N GLU A 94 1.82 -18.51 -14.94
CA GLU A 94 1.21 -17.44 -15.74
C GLU A 94 0.77 -16.23 -14.89
N GLU A 95 0.28 -16.47 -13.67
CA GLU A 95 -0.11 -15.42 -12.72
C GLU A 95 1.08 -14.52 -12.33
N VAL A 96 2.25 -15.11 -12.04
CA VAL A 96 3.46 -14.34 -11.69
C VAL A 96 3.94 -13.52 -12.89
N GLN A 97 3.98 -14.10 -14.10
CA GLN A 97 4.37 -13.36 -15.30
C GLN A 97 3.43 -12.17 -15.57
N HIS A 98 2.12 -12.41 -15.46
CA HIS A 98 1.11 -11.36 -15.60
C HIS A 98 1.32 -10.22 -14.57
N LEU A 99 1.61 -10.56 -13.32
CA LEU A 99 1.90 -9.57 -12.28
C LEU A 99 3.19 -8.78 -12.56
N MET A 100 4.25 -9.41 -13.05
CA MET A 100 5.50 -8.70 -13.38
C MET A 100 5.28 -7.68 -14.50
N HIS A 101 4.56 -8.05 -15.56
CA HIS A 101 4.17 -7.11 -16.61
C HIS A 101 3.32 -5.96 -16.06
N LEU A 102 2.34 -6.27 -15.20
CA LEU A 102 1.50 -5.26 -14.56
C LEU A 102 2.35 -4.30 -13.69
N PHE A 103 3.33 -4.80 -12.94
CA PHE A 103 4.25 -3.95 -12.17
C PHE A 103 5.10 -3.05 -13.06
N ALA A 104 5.73 -3.61 -14.09
CA ALA A 104 6.59 -2.83 -15.00
C ALA A 104 5.80 -1.72 -15.72
N GLU A 105 4.56 -1.99 -16.14
CA GLU A 105 3.67 -0.99 -16.73
C GLU A 105 3.29 0.11 -15.73
N ASN A 106 2.84 -0.28 -14.53
CA ASN A 106 2.30 0.68 -13.56
C ASN A 106 3.39 1.54 -12.92
N PHE A 107 4.62 1.03 -12.72
CA PHE A 107 5.72 1.86 -12.24
C PHE A 107 6.16 2.90 -13.28
N ARG A 108 6.17 2.56 -14.57
CA ARG A 108 6.38 3.57 -15.61
C ARG A 108 5.26 4.62 -15.62
N ARG A 109 4.00 4.15 -15.58
CA ARG A 109 2.83 5.04 -15.55
C ARG A 109 2.82 5.98 -14.35
N VAL A 110 3.14 5.50 -13.14
CA VAL A 110 3.15 6.36 -11.94
C VAL A 110 4.29 7.38 -11.98
N GLY A 111 5.43 7.04 -12.61
CA GLY A 111 6.57 7.95 -12.80
C GLY A 111 6.29 9.12 -13.76
N ASP A 112 5.21 9.04 -14.55
CA ASP A 112 4.76 10.06 -15.50
C ASP A 112 3.38 10.67 -15.14
N ASP A 113 2.71 10.17 -14.11
CA ASP A 113 1.37 10.62 -13.76
C ASP A 113 1.39 12.08 -13.28
N GLU A 114 0.62 12.94 -13.93
CA GLU A 114 0.55 14.37 -13.59
C GLU A 114 0.10 14.60 -12.14
N ARG A 115 -0.76 13.73 -11.58
CA ARG A 115 -1.21 13.83 -10.18
C ARG A 115 -0.04 13.61 -9.23
N VAL A 116 0.84 12.65 -9.52
CA VAL A 116 2.05 12.37 -8.72
C VAL A 116 2.95 13.60 -8.67
N HIS A 117 3.22 14.22 -9.82
CA HIS A 117 4.06 15.41 -9.90
C HIS A 117 3.42 16.67 -9.30
N ARG A 118 2.10 16.83 -9.49
CA ARG A 118 1.32 17.97 -8.96
C ARG A 118 1.24 17.93 -7.44
N HIS A 119 0.98 16.76 -6.87
CA HIS A 119 0.88 16.57 -5.43
C HIS A 119 2.23 16.30 -4.76
N LYS A 120 3.33 16.21 -5.52
CA LYS A 120 4.67 15.90 -5.01
C LYS A 120 4.64 14.61 -4.19
N ILE A 121 4.18 13.52 -4.82
CA ILE A 121 4.11 12.20 -4.21
C ILE A 121 5.41 11.46 -4.46
N ARG A 122 6.18 11.18 -3.42
CA ARG A 122 7.37 10.32 -3.50
C ARG A 122 6.95 8.86 -3.57
N VAL A 123 7.37 8.17 -4.63
CA VAL A 123 7.15 6.73 -4.80
C VAL A 123 8.37 5.99 -4.27
N SER A 124 8.16 4.90 -3.55
CA SER A 124 9.23 4.03 -3.05
C SER A 124 8.80 2.58 -3.07
N VAL A 125 9.71 1.67 -3.43
CA VAL A 125 9.41 0.24 -3.56
C VAL A 125 10.27 -0.56 -2.60
N PHE A 126 9.59 -1.31 -1.73
CA PHE A 126 10.20 -2.12 -0.68
C PHE A 126 10.19 -3.59 -1.06
N GLY A 127 11.28 -4.29 -0.77
CA GLY A 127 11.40 -5.73 -0.99
C GLY A 127 12.67 -6.13 -1.73
N ASN A 128 12.77 -7.42 -2.01
CA ASN A 128 13.98 -8.01 -2.57
C ASN A 128 14.01 -7.86 -4.09
N ARG A 129 14.77 -6.85 -4.57
CA ARG A 129 14.94 -6.56 -6.00
C ARG A 129 15.64 -7.69 -6.76
N GLU A 130 16.47 -8.50 -6.11
CA GLU A 130 17.19 -9.62 -6.77
C GLU A 130 16.24 -10.71 -7.28
N LEU A 131 15.00 -10.74 -6.76
CA LEU A 131 13.98 -11.70 -7.18
C LEU A 131 13.14 -11.18 -8.35
N LEU A 132 13.30 -9.91 -8.75
CA LEU A 132 12.48 -9.28 -9.78
C LEU A 132 13.14 -9.36 -11.17
N PRO A 133 12.35 -9.48 -12.25
CA PRO A 133 12.89 -9.35 -13.60
C PRO A 133 13.52 -7.97 -13.85
N PRO A 134 14.55 -7.88 -14.72
CA PRO A 134 15.20 -6.60 -15.06
C PRO A 134 14.21 -5.51 -15.48
N GLU A 135 13.18 -5.85 -16.27
CA GLU A 135 12.17 -4.90 -16.73
C GLU A 135 11.37 -4.24 -15.59
N VAL A 136 11.17 -4.96 -14.48
CA VAL A 136 10.48 -4.44 -13.30
C VAL A 136 11.42 -3.57 -12.50
N ILE A 137 12.68 -3.98 -12.34
CA ILE A 137 13.72 -3.20 -11.64
C ILE A 137 13.90 -1.84 -12.33
N GLU A 138 14.08 -1.83 -13.65
CA GLU A 138 14.21 -0.59 -14.43
C GLU A 138 12.99 0.33 -14.27
N ALA A 139 11.77 -0.24 -14.24
CA ALA A 139 10.55 0.54 -14.05
C ALA A 139 10.45 1.12 -12.63
N ILE A 140 10.88 0.36 -11.61
CA ILE A 140 10.98 0.84 -10.22
C ILE A 140 11.95 2.01 -10.13
N GLU A 141 13.17 1.85 -10.66
CA GLU A 141 14.21 2.88 -10.64
C GLU A 141 13.76 4.15 -11.37
N TYR A 142 13.03 3.98 -12.48
CA TYR A 142 12.39 5.09 -13.18
C TYR A 142 11.42 5.86 -12.27
N ALA A 143 10.47 5.18 -11.63
CA ALA A 143 9.45 5.81 -10.78
C ALA A 143 10.07 6.52 -9.56
N GLU A 144 11.02 5.86 -8.89
CA GLU A 144 11.71 6.40 -7.73
C GLU A 144 12.57 7.62 -8.11
N GLY A 145 13.38 7.52 -9.18
CA GLY A 145 14.21 8.64 -9.63
C GLY A 145 13.42 9.87 -10.06
N ARG A 146 12.25 9.67 -10.68
CA ARG A 146 11.33 10.76 -11.08
C ARG A 146 10.69 11.49 -9.89
N THR A 147 10.66 10.87 -8.72
CA THR A 147 9.93 11.34 -7.53
C THR A 147 10.79 11.49 -6.28
N GLU A 148 12.10 11.25 -6.38
CA GLU A 148 13.05 11.20 -5.25
C GLU A 148 13.05 12.49 -4.41
N GLN A 149 12.95 13.64 -5.07
CA GLN A 149 12.98 14.96 -4.44
C GLN A 149 11.64 15.37 -3.81
N TYR A 150 10.59 14.55 -3.90
CA TYR A 150 9.27 14.89 -3.39
C TYR A 150 9.12 14.53 -1.90
N ASP A 151 8.31 15.31 -1.19
CA ASP A 151 8.19 15.21 0.28
C ASP A 151 6.78 15.44 0.82
N GLN A 152 5.79 15.77 -0.02
CA GLN A 152 4.45 16.14 0.44
C GLN A 152 3.57 14.94 0.77
N TYR A 153 3.71 13.87 0.00
CA TYR A 153 3.06 12.58 0.19
C TYR A 153 4.04 11.45 -0.12
N ARG A 154 3.82 10.29 0.48
CA ARG A 154 4.61 9.08 0.21
C ARG A 154 3.67 7.95 -0.20
N PHE A 155 4.03 7.29 -1.30
CA PHE A 155 3.37 6.09 -1.77
C PHE A 155 4.39 4.96 -1.85
N ASN A 156 4.27 4.01 -0.92
CA ASN A 156 5.18 2.89 -0.80
C ASN A 156 4.51 1.61 -1.30
N VAL A 157 5.22 0.83 -2.10
CA VAL A 157 4.72 -0.43 -2.66
C VAL A 157 5.65 -1.56 -2.23
N ALA A 158 5.12 -2.53 -1.49
CA ALA A 158 5.88 -3.71 -1.09
C ALA A 158 5.76 -4.81 -2.17
N VAL A 159 6.85 -5.06 -2.90
CA VAL A 159 6.94 -6.00 -4.03
C VAL A 159 8.11 -6.94 -3.81
N ALA A 160 7.86 -8.25 -3.92
CA ALA A 160 8.79 -9.28 -3.46
C ALA A 160 9.24 -9.00 -2.01
N TYR A 161 8.28 -8.62 -1.17
CA TYR A 161 8.51 -8.27 0.23
C TYR A 161 8.09 -9.40 1.16
N GLY A 162 8.85 -9.58 2.25
CA GLY A 162 8.46 -10.41 3.37
C GLY A 162 9.12 -9.88 4.65
N GLY A 163 8.35 -9.67 5.72
CA GLY A 163 8.92 -9.10 6.96
C GLY A 163 10.04 -9.95 7.57
N ARG A 164 9.98 -11.29 7.42
CA ARG A 164 11.08 -12.17 7.83
C ARG A 164 12.30 -12.03 6.94
N GLU A 165 12.10 -11.81 5.65
CA GLU A 165 13.20 -11.59 4.70
C GLU A 165 13.94 -10.29 5.02
N GLU A 166 13.18 -9.21 5.27
CA GLU A 166 13.72 -7.91 5.64
C GLU A 166 14.55 -7.98 6.94
N ILE A 167 14.01 -8.62 7.98
CA ILE A 167 14.72 -8.83 9.24
C ILE A 167 16.01 -9.64 9.01
N LEU A 168 15.95 -10.73 8.24
CA LEU A 168 17.13 -11.55 7.96
C LEU A 168 18.20 -10.79 7.18
N ARG A 169 17.79 -9.93 6.24
CA ARG A 169 18.70 -9.04 5.51
C ARG A 169 19.39 -8.07 6.46
N ALA A 170 18.61 -7.36 7.29
CA ALA A 170 19.15 -6.43 8.28
C ALA A 170 20.15 -7.12 9.24
N ILE A 171 19.82 -8.33 9.71
CA ILE A 171 20.73 -9.12 10.57
C ILE A 171 22.04 -9.47 9.85
N ARG A 172 21.98 -9.89 8.57
CA ARG A 172 23.20 -10.19 7.79
C ARG A 172 24.09 -8.96 7.67
N ASP A 173 23.51 -7.79 7.39
CA ASP A 173 24.26 -6.54 7.29
C ASP A 173 24.93 -6.17 8.63
N VAL A 174 24.24 -6.37 9.75
CA VAL A 174 24.81 -6.16 11.10
C VAL A 174 25.97 -7.11 11.36
N VAL A 175 25.84 -8.40 11.02
CA VAL A 175 26.91 -9.39 11.21
C VAL A 175 28.15 -9.03 10.37
N LEU A 176 27.95 -8.60 9.12
CA LEU A 176 29.05 -8.17 8.24
C LEU A 176 29.75 -6.92 8.79
N ASP A 177 28.99 -5.93 9.27
CA ASP A 177 29.57 -4.72 9.86
C ASP A 177 30.30 -5.01 11.17
N ALA A 178 29.78 -5.91 12.01
CA ALA A 178 30.46 -6.35 13.24
C ALA A 178 31.77 -7.10 12.93
N GLN A 179 31.77 -7.99 11.94
CA GLN A 179 33.00 -8.67 11.48
C GLN A 179 34.04 -7.69 10.92
N ALA A 180 33.59 -6.58 10.34
CA ALA A 180 34.45 -5.50 9.87
C ALA A 180 34.88 -4.53 10.99
N GLY A 181 34.48 -4.76 12.24
CA GLY A 181 34.80 -3.89 13.39
C GLY A 181 34.08 -2.53 13.38
N LYS A 182 32.96 -2.40 12.66
CA LYS A 182 32.20 -1.15 12.52
C LYS A 182 31.05 -1.00 13.51
N VAL A 183 30.67 -2.09 14.17
CA VAL A 183 29.52 -2.18 15.08
C VAL A 183 29.92 -3.03 16.28
N ASP A 184 29.75 -2.51 17.48
CA ASP A 184 29.81 -3.28 18.72
C ASP A 184 28.42 -3.87 19.02
N PRO A 185 28.30 -5.10 19.57
CA PRO A 185 27.03 -5.63 20.03
C PRO A 185 26.22 -4.68 20.94
N ASP A 186 26.90 -3.88 21.76
CA ASP A 186 26.26 -2.91 22.66
C ASP A 186 25.66 -1.70 21.91
N ASP A 187 26.04 -1.47 20.65
CA ASP A 187 25.44 -0.44 19.79
C ASP A 187 24.07 -0.85 19.21
N VAL A 188 23.70 -2.13 19.33
CA VAL A 188 22.51 -2.70 18.68
C VAL A 188 21.26 -2.48 19.54
N ASP A 189 20.59 -1.36 19.30
CA ASP A 189 19.28 -1.03 19.87
C ASP A 189 18.16 -0.93 18.79
N GLU A 190 16.94 -0.58 19.21
CA GLU A 190 15.78 -0.41 18.32
C GLU A 190 16.03 0.65 17.25
N LYS A 191 16.68 1.76 17.61
CA LYS A 191 16.96 2.88 16.71
C LYS A 191 18.07 2.55 15.71
N PHE A 192 19.04 1.76 16.12
CA PHE A 192 20.07 1.22 15.25
C PHE A 192 19.45 0.25 14.24
N PHE A 193 18.58 -0.65 14.71
CA PHE A 193 17.98 -1.67 13.88
C PHE A 193 16.96 -1.09 12.88
N SER A 194 16.11 -0.15 13.31
CA SER A 194 15.08 0.45 12.44
C SER A 194 15.67 1.14 11.20
N LYS A 195 16.89 1.69 11.31
CA LYS A 195 17.63 2.30 10.20
C LYS A 195 18.08 1.31 9.11
N ARG A 196 18.00 0.01 9.36
CA ARG A 196 18.39 -1.06 8.42
C ARG A 196 17.19 -1.74 7.76
N LEU A 197 15.98 -1.34 8.11
CA LEU A 197 14.75 -1.80 7.47
C LEU A 197 14.48 -1.01 6.18
N TYR A 198 13.70 -1.56 5.26
CA TYR A 198 13.24 -0.84 4.07
C TYR A 198 12.46 0.43 4.43
N THR A 199 11.84 0.44 5.61
CA THR A 199 11.03 1.56 6.13
C THR A 199 11.84 2.55 6.97
N ALA A 200 13.17 2.54 6.91
CA ALA A 200 14.05 3.36 7.76
C ALA A 200 13.77 4.87 7.73
N ASP A 201 13.17 5.38 6.65
CA ASP A 201 12.83 6.79 6.47
C ASP A 201 11.34 7.10 6.70
N LEU A 202 10.57 6.11 7.16
CA LEU A 202 9.17 6.25 7.55
C LEU A 202 9.05 6.41 9.08
N PRO A 203 8.04 7.16 9.56
CA PRO A 203 7.78 7.23 10.99
C PRO A 203 7.31 5.87 11.53
N ASP A 204 7.73 5.54 12.74
CA ASP A 204 7.30 4.30 13.41
C ASP A 204 5.78 4.28 13.60
N PRO A 205 5.09 3.21 13.15
CA PRO A 205 3.65 3.17 13.24
C PRO A 205 3.20 2.55 14.58
N TYR A 206 2.60 3.35 15.46
CA TYR A 206 1.62 2.81 16.42
C TYR A 206 0.40 2.34 15.63
N SER A 207 0.41 1.04 15.32
CA SER A 207 -0.52 0.44 14.36
C SER A 207 -1.84 0.05 15.02
N GLU A 208 -2.95 0.39 14.37
CA GLU A 208 -4.26 -0.23 14.62
C GLU A 208 -4.58 -1.19 13.48
N LEU A 209 -5.04 -2.39 13.83
CA LEU A 209 -5.49 -3.37 12.85
C LEU A 209 -7.00 -3.23 12.65
N TYR A 210 -7.40 -3.06 11.39
CA TYR A 210 -8.80 -3.00 10.98
C TYR A 210 -9.02 -3.97 9.83
N PHE A 211 -9.94 -4.92 10.01
CA PHE A 211 -10.26 -5.94 9.02
C PHE A 211 -11.63 -5.66 8.40
N VAL A 212 -11.72 -5.76 7.08
CA VAL A 212 -12.97 -5.58 6.35
C VAL A 212 -13.28 -6.85 5.57
N ASP A 213 -14.52 -7.30 5.67
CA ASP A 213 -15.02 -8.46 4.96
C ASP A 213 -15.49 -8.07 3.54
N VAL A 214 -14.55 -7.56 2.74
CA VAL A 214 -14.74 -7.26 1.31
C VAL A 214 -13.45 -7.60 0.57
N TYR A 215 -13.56 -8.17 -0.63
CA TYR A 215 -12.38 -8.33 -1.48
C TYR A 215 -11.87 -6.98 -1.98
N TRP A 216 -10.56 -6.88 -2.18
CA TRP A 216 -9.91 -5.65 -2.56
C TRP A 216 -10.58 -4.92 -3.74
N PRO A 217 -10.86 -5.52 -4.90
CA PRO A 217 -11.50 -4.79 -6.00
C PRO A 217 -12.91 -4.26 -5.68
N GLY A 218 -13.60 -4.85 -4.69
CA GLY A 218 -14.90 -4.42 -4.20
C GLY A 218 -14.85 -3.40 -3.06
N PHE A 219 -13.66 -3.01 -2.59
CA PHE A 219 -13.48 -2.04 -1.51
C PHE A 219 -14.05 -0.68 -1.91
N ARG A 220 -14.87 -0.06 -1.06
CA ARG A 220 -15.51 1.22 -1.36
C ARG A 220 -14.97 2.32 -0.46
N LYS A 221 -15.15 3.56 -0.89
CA LYS A 221 -14.79 4.75 -0.11
C LYS A 221 -15.42 4.75 1.28
N ILE A 222 -16.66 4.27 1.43
CA ILE A 222 -17.29 4.15 2.75
C ILE A 222 -16.56 3.17 3.67
N ASP A 223 -15.96 2.11 3.14
CA ASP A 223 -15.23 1.11 3.91
C ASP A 223 -13.89 1.71 4.39
N PHE A 224 -13.22 2.48 3.52
CA PHE A 224 -12.06 3.30 3.88
C PHE A 224 -12.38 4.33 4.96
N LEU A 225 -13.43 5.14 4.79
CA LEU A 225 -13.82 6.16 5.76
C LEU A 225 -14.23 5.55 7.11
N ARG A 226 -14.84 4.36 7.11
CA ARG A 226 -15.15 3.63 8.35
C ARG A 226 -13.90 3.18 9.08
N ALA A 227 -12.87 2.71 8.35
CA ALA A 227 -11.57 2.37 8.94
C ALA A 227 -10.91 3.59 9.61
N LEU A 228 -10.87 4.73 8.91
CA LEU A 228 -10.31 5.97 9.46
C LEU A 228 -11.09 6.45 10.69
N ARG A 229 -12.42 6.37 10.64
CA ARG A 229 -13.27 6.72 11.78
C ARG A 229 -13.06 5.77 12.96
N SER A 230 -12.86 4.46 12.72
CA SER A 230 -12.51 3.49 13.78
C SER A 230 -11.26 3.94 14.52
N TYR A 231 -10.21 4.28 13.76
CA TYR A 231 -8.96 4.80 14.30
C TYR A 231 -9.13 6.09 15.11
N GLN A 232 -10.00 7.00 14.66
CA GLN A 232 -10.29 8.26 15.35
C GLN A 232 -11.07 8.10 16.65
N MET A 233 -11.92 7.07 16.77
CA MET A 233 -12.73 6.85 17.97
C MET A 233 -11.95 6.22 19.13
N ARG A 234 -10.72 5.74 18.89
CA ARG A 234 -9.94 5.11 19.95
C ARG A 234 -9.36 6.14 20.90
N GLN A 235 -9.60 5.90 22.19
CA GLN A 235 -8.84 6.55 23.25
C GLN A 235 -7.44 5.96 23.29
N ARG A 236 -6.45 6.77 22.92
CA ARG A 236 -5.04 6.37 23.02
C ARG A 236 -4.57 6.56 24.44
N ARG A 237 -4.16 5.47 25.08
CA ARG A 237 -3.27 5.53 26.23
C ARG A 237 -1.87 5.64 25.67
N TYR A 238 -1.40 6.86 25.42
CA TYR A 238 0.01 7.08 25.15
C TYR A 238 0.77 6.78 26.44
N GLY A 239 1.56 5.71 26.46
CA GLY A 239 2.50 5.37 27.54
C GLY A 239 1.92 5.44 28.96
N GLU A 240 1.37 4.31 29.42
CA GLU A 240 1.80 3.80 30.74
C GLU A 240 3.12 3.03 30.53
#